data_AF-A0A6V8CDV1-F1
#
_entry.id   AF-A0A6V8CDV1-F1
#
_cell.length_a   1.000
_cell.length_b   1.000
_cell.length_c   1.000
_cell.angle_alpha   90.00
_cell.angle_beta   90.00
_cell.angle_gamma   90.00
#
_symmetry.space_group_name_H-M   'P 1'
#
loop_
_entity.id
_entity.type
_entity.pdbx_description
1 polymer ?
#
loop_
_entity_poly.entity_id
_entity_poly.type
_entity_poly.pdbx_seq_one_letter_code
_entity_poly.pdbx_strand_id
1 'polypeptide(L)'
;MQTGPRFNISMPDKRTMRAWLTVAVLGLLMLGPVAHALPPAKDYEAVPHTGTDYPVGTVELSLQAGLEVQLHYPALEEGVKTQMAGNGPFPVVVFIPTDGEGSGDYELFSTALVARGYVVGVMDRIPQSPLPVAWVLERIYDVNEGDGSVPGALDSMTDDWAIGGHGQGAAAALKVAGQWTGTGQNLMAPSSVFGLGLHDDGVHLEDGEVSEDALGLVS
;
A
#
# COMPACT_ATOMS: atom_id res chain seq x y z
N MET A 1 33.53 -28.54 61.94
CA MET A 1 33.65 -28.67 60.47
C MET A 1 32.26 -28.96 59.91
N GLN A 2 31.72 -28.03 59.11
CA GLN A 2 30.38 -28.08 58.52
C GLN A 2 30.28 -29.21 57.48
N THR A 3 29.24 -30.03 57.58
CA THR A 3 28.78 -30.92 56.50
C THR A 3 27.68 -30.20 55.72
N GLY A 4 28.00 -29.73 54.51
CA GLY A 4 27.00 -29.16 53.59
C GLY A 4 26.06 -30.23 53.03
N PRO A 5 24.85 -29.87 52.57
CA PRO A 5 23.89 -30.82 52.04
C PRO A 5 24.36 -31.37 50.69
N ARG A 6 24.35 -32.70 50.55
CA ARG A 6 24.53 -33.38 49.26
C ARG A 6 23.25 -33.23 48.45
N PHE A 7 23.25 -32.39 47.43
CA PHE A 7 22.19 -32.39 46.42
C PHE A 7 22.32 -33.64 45.56
N ASN A 8 21.36 -34.55 45.70
CA ASN A 8 21.26 -35.74 44.88
C ASN A 8 20.52 -35.37 43.59
N ILE A 9 21.25 -35.09 42.51
CA ILE A 9 20.64 -34.86 41.19
C ILE A 9 20.29 -36.25 40.64
N SER A 10 19.04 -36.65 40.81
CA SER A 10 18.47 -37.80 40.10
C SER A 10 18.42 -37.45 38.61
N MET A 11 19.29 -38.05 37.81
CA MET A 11 19.16 -37.95 36.36
C MET A 11 17.86 -38.65 35.95
N PRO A 12 16.97 -37.99 35.21
CA PRO A 12 15.75 -38.61 34.73
C PRO A 12 16.11 -39.83 33.86
N ASP A 13 15.39 -40.94 34.09
CA ASP A 13 15.50 -42.16 33.29
C ASP A 13 15.45 -41.83 31.79
N LYS A 14 16.25 -42.53 30.97
CA LYS A 14 16.35 -42.29 29.52
C LYS A 14 14.98 -42.32 28.82
N ARG A 15 14.03 -43.06 29.40
CA ARG A 15 12.65 -43.14 28.95
C ARG A 15 11.85 -41.87 29.25
N THR A 16 12.02 -41.26 30.42
CA THR A 16 11.38 -39.98 30.76
C THR A 16 12.04 -38.84 30.00
N MET A 17 13.36 -38.84 29.85
CA MET A 17 14.08 -37.82 29.08
C MET A 17 13.67 -37.78 27.59
N ARG A 18 13.40 -38.96 26.99
CA ARG A 18 12.81 -39.05 25.65
C ARG A 18 11.40 -38.48 25.59
N ALA A 19 10.54 -38.81 26.56
CA ALA A 19 9.17 -38.29 26.60
C ALA A 19 9.13 -36.76 26.75
N TRP A 20 10.00 -36.18 27.56
CA TRP A 20 10.12 -34.72 27.71
C TRP A 20 10.65 -34.05 26.44
N LEU A 21 11.59 -34.67 25.73
CA LEU A 21 12.05 -34.19 24.42
C LEU A 21 10.92 -34.21 23.39
N THR A 22 10.11 -35.29 23.36
CA THR A 22 8.98 -35.39 22.43
C THR A 22 7.91 -34.34 22.73
N VAL A 23 7.59 -34.09 24.00
CA VAL A 23 6.61 -33.06 24.41
C VAL A 23 7.14 -31.65 24.14
N ALA A 24 8.44 -31.39 24.35
CA ALA A 24 9.04 -30.11 24.01
C ALA A 24 9.06 -29.86 22.50
N VAL A 25 9.36 -30.89 21.69
CA VAL A 25 9.29 -30.80 20.21
C VAL A 25 7.85 -30.61 19.74
N LEU A 26 6.86 -31.31 20.32
CA LEU A 26 5.45 -31.08 20.00
C LEU A 26 4.97 -29.69 20.42
N GLY A 27 5.39 -29.19 21.59
CA GLY A 27 5.09 -27.83 22.03
C GLY A 27 5.69 -26.77 21.12
N LEU A 28 6.92 -26.99 20.64
CA LEU A 28 7.60 -26.10 19.70
C LEU A 28 6.97 -26.14 18.29
N LEU A 29 6.44 -27.29 17.86
CA LEU A 29 5.68 -27.44 16.61
C LEU A 29 4.29 -26.78 16.68
N MET A 30 3.68 -26.71 17.88
CA MET A 30 2.39 -26.05 18.11
C MET A 30 2.50 -24.53 18.36
N LEU A 31 3.74 -24.02 18.47
CA LEU A 31 4.07 -22.58 18.45
C LEU A 31 4.41 -22.08 17.03
N GLY A 32 4.29 -22.95 16.02
CA GLY A 32 4.36 -22.56 14.61
C GLY A 32 3.23 -21.56 14.30
N PRO A 33 3.55 -20.38 13.77
CA PRO A 33 2.67 -19.23 13.83
C PRO A 33 1.34 -19.51 13.13
N VAL A 34 0.26 -18.98 13.73
CA VAL A 34 -0.95 -18.59 13.01
C VAL A 34 -0.58 -17.41 12.10
N ALA A 35 0.31 -17.65 11.15
CA ALA A 35 0.45 -16.84 9.97
C ALA A 35 -0.57 -17.42 9.01
N HIS A 36 -1.67 -16.69 8.78
CA HIS A 36 -2.38 -16.87 7.52
C HIS A 36 -1.40 -16.36 6.46
N ALA A 37 -0.47 -17.23 6.03
CA ALA A 37 0.24 -17.03 4.80
C ALA A 37 -0.84 -17.08 3.72
N LEU A 38 -1.23 -15.91 3.22
CA LEU A 38 -1.93 -15.83 1.95
C LEU A 38 -1.08 -16.65 0.98
N PRO A 39 -1.68 -17.59 0.23
CA PRO A 39 -0.92 -18.34 -0.75
C PRO A 39 -0.17 -17.36 -1.65
N PRO A 40 1.08 -17.67 -2.05
CA PRO A 40 1.82 -16.80 -2.96
C PRO A 40 0.95 -16.49 -4.18
N ALA A 41 1.01 -15.26 -4.70
CA ALA A 41 0.17 -14.82 -5.82
C ALA A 41 0.23 -15.80 -7.02
N LYS A 42 1.35 -16.53 -7.16
CA LYS A 42 1.58 -17.61 -8.13
C LYS A 42 0.53 -18.75 -8.11
N ASP A 43 -0.12 -19.01 -6.98
CA ASP A 43 -1.13 -20.08 -6.89
C ASP A 43 -2.54 -19.64 -7.36
N TYR A 44 -2.70 -18.34 -7.67
CA TYR A 44 -3.94 -17.77 -8.17
C TYR A 44 -3.77 -17.41 -9.66
N GLU A 45 -4.31 -18.23 -10.56
CA GLU A 45 -4.50 -17.79 -11.94
C GLU A 45 -5.50 -16.61 -11.94
N ALA A 46 -5.15 -15.55 -12.66
CA ALA A 46 -5.98 -14.36 -12.73
C ALA A 46 -7.29 -14.70 -13.47
N VAL A 47 -8.43 -14.59 -12.78
CA VAL A 47 -9.74 -14.95 -13.35
C VAL A 47 -10.36 -13.70 -13.98
N PRO A 48 -10.82 -13.74 -15.25
CA PRO A 48 -11.51 -12.60 -15.85
C PRO A 48 -12.85 -12.29 -15.15
N HIS A 49 -13.03 -11.04 -14.72
CA HIS A 49 -14.28 -10.40 -14.38
C HIS A 49 -15.15 -10.16 -15.62
N THR A 50 -16.48 -10.24 -15.45
CA THR A 50 -17.48 -10.17 -16.53
C THR A 50 -18.54 -9.07 -16.36
N GLY A 51 -18.48 -8.28 -15.29
CA GLY A 51 -19.40 -7.15 -15.05
C GLY A 51 -18.97 -5.85 -15.74
N THR A 52 -19.79 -4.82 -15.62
CA THR A 52 -19.51 -3.49 -16.20
C THR A 52 -18.43 -2.72 -15.42
N ASP A 53 -18.50 -2.81 -14.09
CA ASP A 53 -17.58 -2.15 -13.16
C ASP A 53 -16.86 -3.21 -12.35
N TYR A 54 -15.55 -3.05 -12.14
CA TYR A 54 -14.80 -3.96 -11.28
C TYR A 54 -15.14 -3.72 -9.81
N PRO A 55 -15.37 -4.79 -9.02
CA PRO A 55 -15.26 -4.73 -7.57
C PRO A 55 -13.91 -4.16 -7.13
N VAL A 56 -13.88 -3.45 -6.00
CA VAL A 56 -12.67 -2.79 -5.49
C VAL A 56 -12.03 -3.62 -4.40
N GLY A 57 -10.81 -4.09 -4.65
CA GLY A 57 -9.93 -4.65 -3.64
C GLY A 57 -9.03 -3.57 -3.03
N THR A 58 -8.69 -3.70 -1.75
CA THR A 58 -7.78 -2.77 -1.06
C THR A 58 -6.66 -3.48 -0.30
N VAL A 59 -5.50 -2.85 -0.20
CA VAL A 59 -4.41 -3.27 0.70
C VAL A 59 -3.55 -2.08 1.10
N GLU A 60 -3.22 -1.98 2.37
CA GLU A 60 -2.20 -1.05 2.85
C GLU A 60 -0.82 -1.65 2.65
N LEU A 61 0.08 -0.90 2.01
CA LEU A 61 1.46 -1.30 1.80
C LEU A 61 2.35 -0.36 2.61
N SER A 62 3.14 -0.94 3.51
CA SER A 62 4.16 -0.20 4.26
C SER A 62 5.47 -0.19 3.48
N LEU A 63 6.13 0.96 3.49
CA LEU A 63 7.39 1.22 2.80
C LEU A 63 8.47 1.67 3.80
N GLN A 64 9.66 1.91 3.25
CA GLN A 64 10.77 2.49 3.99
C GLN A 64 10.42 3.88 4.55
N ALA A 65 11.15 4.30 5.59
CA ALA A 65 10.96 5.60 6.25
C ALA A 65 9.53 5.85 6.77
N GLY A 66 8.79 4.78 7.07
CA GLY A 66 7.42 4.85 7.59
C GLY A 66 6.44 5.47 6.61
N LEU A 67 6.70 5.35 5.31
CA LEU A 67 5.77 5.76 4.25
C LEU A 67 4.74 4.66 4.05
N GLU A 68 3.49 5.04 3.90
CA GLU A 68 2.37 4.12 3.70
C GLU A 68 1.63 4.52 2.42
N VAL A 69 1.17 3.52 1.68
CA VAL A 69 0.30 3.73 0.51
C VAL A 69 -0.89 2.79 0.63
N GLN A 70 -2.08 3.34 0.48
CA GLN A 70 -3.29 2.56 0.33
C GLN A 70 -3.45 2.22 -1.15
N LEU A 71 -3.28 0.94 -1.49
CA LEU A 71 -3.49 0.44 -2.84
C LEU A 71 -4.95 0.01 -3.00
N HIS A 72 -5.59 0.50 -4.05
CA HIS A 72 -6.91 0.07 -4.50
C HIS A 72 -6.76 -0.53 -5.90
N TYR A 73 -7.40 -1.66 -6.17
CA TYR A 73 -7.19 -2.40 -7.41
C TYR A 73 -8.45 -3.14 -7.88
N PRO A 74 -8.58 -3.42 -9.18
CA PRO A 74 -9.70 -4.20 -9.71
C PRO A 74 -9.66 -5.63 -9.14
N ALA A 75 -10.72 -6.04 -8.46
CA ALA A 75 -10.82 -7.33 -7.79
C ALA A 75 -11.99 -8.17 -8.33
N LEU A 76 -12.01 -9.46 -7.99
CA LEU A 76 -13.16 -10.33 -8.26
C LEU A 76 -14.33 -10.05 -7.33
N GLU A 77 -14.03 -9.59 -6.11
CA GLU A 77 -15.00 -9.26 -5.06
C GLU A 77 -14.46 -8.09 -4.24
N GLU A 78 -15.36 -7.26 -3.71
CA GLU A 78 -14.98 -6.12 -2.87
C GLU A 78 -14.37 -6.58 -1.55
N GLY A 79 -13.29 -5.92 -1.11
CA GLY A 79 -12.74 -6.14 0.22
C GLY A 79 -11.23 -5.99 0.34
N VAL A 80 -10.72 -6.25 1.55
CA VAL A 80 -9.30 -6.14 1.87
C VAL A 80 -8.58 -7.43 1.45
N LYS A 81 -7.50 -7.29 0.67
CA LYS A 81 -6.65 -8.39 0.18
C LYS A 81 -7.45 -9.48 -0.57
N THR A 82 -8.49 -9.09 -1.29
CA THR A 82 -9.23 -9.99 -2.18
C THR A 82 -8.43 -10.27 -3.46
N GLN A 83 -8.82 -11.32 -4.18
CA GLN A 83 -8.13 -11.68 -5.41
C GLN A 83 -8.32 -10.62 -6.50
N MET A 84 -7.22 -10.23 -7.13
CA MET A 84 -7.21 -9.30 -8.25
C MET A 84 -7.92 -9.91 -9.47
N ALA A 85 -8.62 -9.06 -10.24
CA ALA A 85 -9.26 -9.47 -11.48
C ALA A 85 -8.22 -9.75 -12.58
N GLY A 86 -8.45 -10.76 -13.40
CA GLY A 86 -7.52 -11.21 -14.45
C GLY A 86 -7.69 -10.58 -15.82
N ASN A 87 -8.45 -9.50 -15.96
CA ASN A 87 -8.65 -8.80 -17.23
C ASN A 87 -7.57 -7.74 -17.52
N GLY A 88 -6.50 -7.71 -16.72
CA GLY A 88 -5.38 -6.79 -16.89
C GLY A 88 -4.56 -7.05 -18.17
N PRO A 89 -3.46 -6.31 -18.38
CA PRO A 89 -2.82 -5.44 -17.38
C PRO A 89 -3.53 -4.09 -17.19
N PHE A 90 -3.61 -3.62 -15.95
CA PHE A 90 -4.26 -2.36 -15.58
C PHE A 90 -3.26 -1.21 -15.43
N PRO A 91 -3.58 0.01 -15.91
CA PRO A 91 -2.77 1.20 -15.68
C PRO A 91 -2.71 1.60 -14.21
N VAL A 92 -1.54 2.08 -13.79
CA VAL A 92 -1.26 2.51 -12.41
C VAL A 92 -1.41 4.04 -12.26
N VAL A 93 -2.02 4.47 -11.16
CA VAL A 93 -2.13 5.87 -10.76
C VAL A 93 -1.57 6.03 -9.35
N VAL A 94 -0.59 6.90 -9.16
CA VAL A 94 -0.17 7.35 -7.83
C VAL A 94 -0.85 8.68 -7.52
N PHE A 95 -1.62 8.73 -6.45
CA PHE A 95 -2.37 9.91 -6.05
C PHE A 95 -1.81 10.49 -4.74
N ILE A 96 -1.54 11.79 -4.76
CA ILE A 96 -0.97 12.53 -3.63
C ILE A 96 -2.09 13.30 -2.93
N PRO A 97 -2.32 13.06 -1.62
CA PRO A 97 -3.33 13.77 -0.86
C PRO A 97 -2.92 15.24 -0.63
N THR A 98 -3.86 16.04 -0.16
CA THR A 98 -3.53 17.36 0.41
C THR A 98 -3.02 17.24 1.85
N ASP A 99 -2.45 18.31 2.39
CA ASP A 99 -1.91 18.27 3.76
C ASP A 99 -3.03 18.09 4.80
N GLY A 100 -2.81 17.23 5.78
CA GLY A 100 -3.81 16.88 6.79
C GLY A 100 -4.88 15.87 6.37
N GLU A 101 -4.93 15.47 5.09
CA GLU A 101 -5.80 14.40 4.59
C GLU A 101 -5.00 13.11 4.37
N GLY A 102 -5.62 11.97 4.66
CA GLY A 102 -5.06 10.64 4.48
C GLY A 102 -5.70 9.88 3.31
N SER A 103 -5.28 8.64 3.12
CA SER A 103 -5.82 7.78 2.05
C SER A 103 -7.33 7.58 2.09
N GLY A 104 -7.90 7.46 3.31
CA GLY A 104 -9.34 7.28 3.51
C GLY A 104 -10.21 8.44 3.01
N ASP A 105 -9.66 9.65 2.94
CA ASP A 105 -10.38 10.84 2.44
C ASP A 105 -10.61 10.78 0.92
N TYR A 106 -9.90 9.88 0.22
CA TYR A 106 -9.95 9.71 -1.22
C TYR A 106 -10.61 8.40 -1.66
N GLU A 107 -11.35 7.72 -0.78
CA GLU A 107 -12.04 6.46 -1.11
C GLU A 107 -12.98 6.62 -2.31
N LEU A 108 -13.81 7.68 -2.35
CA LEU A 108 -14.76 7.89 -3.46
C LEU A 108 -14.03 8.09 -4.80
N PHE A 109 -12.93 8.83 -4.79
CA PHE A 109 -12.14 9.07 -5.99
C PHE A 109 -11.43 7.80 -6.47
N SER A 110 -10.71 7.15 -5.57
CA SER A 110 -9.92 5.94 -5.87
C SER A 110 -10.81 4.79 -6.34
N THR A 111 -11.91 4.51 -5.64
CA THR A 111 -12.87 3.46 -6.03
C THR A 111 -13.53 3.72 -7.39
N ALA A 112 -13.83 4.98 -7.72
CA ALA A 112 -14.40 5.33 -9.02
C ALA A 112 -13.43 5.06 -10.19
N LEU A 113 -12.12 5.31 -9.99
CA LEU A 113 -11.10 4.95 -10.98
C LEU A 113 -10.94 3.43 -11.07
N VAL A 114 -10.88 2.74 -9.94
CA VAL A 114 -10.71 1.29 -9.88
C VAL A 114 -11.85 0.54 -10.55
N ALA A 115 -13.09 0.98 -10.34
CA ALA A 115 -14.27 0.45 -11.01
C ALA A 115 -14.14 0.47 -12.55
N ARG A 116 -13.29 1.36 -13.09
CA ARG A 116 -13.00 1.51 -14.53
C ARG A 116 -11.69 0.85 -14.98
N GLY A 117 -11.06 0.06 -14.12
CA GLY A 117 -9.88 -0.73 -14.47
C GLY A 117 -8.56 0.00 -14.27
N TYR A 118 -8.45 0.87 -13.28
CA TYR A 118 -7.17 1.44 -12.84
C TYR A 118 -6.71 0.81 -11.53
N VAL A 119 -5.40 0.68 -11.34
CA VAL A 119 -4.81 0.46 -10.02
C VAL A 119 -4.44 1.82 -9.45
N VAL A 120 -4.86 2.13 -8.23
CA VAL A 120 -4.68 3.45 -7.61
C VAL A 120 -3.97 3.31 -6.28
N GLY A 121 -2.76 3.85 -6.17
CA GLY A 121 -2.02 3.98 -4.92
C GLY A 121 -2.18 5.39 -4.35
N VAL A 122 -2.87 5.52 -3.22
CA VAL A 122 -3.04 6.80 -2.51
C VAL A 122 -1.98 6.91 -1.42
N MET A 123 -1.10 7.91 -1.53
CA MET A 123 -0.06 8.16 -0.53
C MET A 123 -0.67 8.66 0.79
N ASP A 124 0.01 8.41 1.91
CA ASP A 124 -0.39 8.90 3.24
C ASP A 124 0.03 10.36 3.51
N ARG A 125 0.84 10.96 2.63
CA ARG A 125 1.36 12.34 2.78
C ARG A 125 1.93 12.91 1.49
N ILE A 126 2.18 14.22 1.51
CA ILE A 126 2.81 14.96 0.40
C ILE A 126 4.32 14.65 0.32
N PRO A 127 4.83 14.14 -0.81
CA PRO A 127 6.26 13.93 -1.00
C PRO A 127 7.01 15.25 -1.18
N GLN A 128 8.20 15.33 -0.60
CA GLN A 128 9.06 16.52 -0.70
C GLN A 128 9.95 16.51 -1.97
N SER A 129 10.15 15.33 -2.55
CA SER A 129 10.96 15.08 -3.75
C SER A 129 10.38 13.89 -4.54
N PRO A 130 10.91 13.58 -5.74
CA PRO A 130 10.49 12.42 -6.51
C PRO A 130 10.81 11.05 -5.88
N LEU A 131 11.78 10.97 -4.97
CA LEU A 131 12.29 9.70 -4.46
C LEU A 131 11.24 8.88 -3.67
N PRO A 132 10.45 9.46 -2.74
CA PRO A 132 9.34 8.75 -2.11
C PRO A 132 8.30 8.18 -3.09
N VAL A 133 8.01 8.88 -4.19
CA VAL A 133 7.09 8.37 -5.22
C VAL A 133 7.70 7.19 -5.96
N ALA A 134 9.00 7.22 -6.22
CA ALA A 134 9.70 6.07 -6.80
C ALA A 134 9.62 4.83 -5.89
N TRP A 135 9.77 5.00 -4.58
CA TRP A 135 9.57 3.89 -3.63
C TRP A 135 8.14 3.35 -3.66
N VAL A 136 7.14 4.22 -3.78
CA VAL A 136 5.73 3.80 -3.94
C VAL A 136 5.55 2.94 -5.19
N LEU A 137 6.11 3.36 -6.32
CA LEU A 137 6.04 2.58 -7.56
C LEU A 137 6.79 1.24 -7.47
N GLU A 138 8.00 1.23 -6.92
CA GLU A 138 8.75 -0.01 -6.67
C GLU A 138 7.90 -0.98 -5.85
N ARG A 139 7.27 -0.49 -4.77
CA ARG A 139 6.40 -1.30 -3.93
C ARG A 139 5.16 -1.82 -4.66
N ILE A 140 4.55 -1.00 -5.52
CA ILE A 140 3.41 -1.44 -6.36
C ILE A 140 3.88 -2.49 -7.38
N TYR A 141 5.08 -2.35 -7.95
CA TYR A 141 5.62 -3.33 -8.88
C TYR A 141 6.07 -4.61 -8.21
N ASP A 142 6.51 -4.60 -6.94
CA ASP A 142 6.67 -5.84 -6.17
C ASP A 142 5.35 -6.63 -6.11
N VAL A 143 4.21 -5.94 -5.94
CA VAL A 143 2.88 -6.57 -5.97
C VAL A 143 2.60 -7.16 -7.36
N ASN A 144 2.93 -6.42 -8.42
CA ASN A 144 2.82 -6.89 -9.80
C ASN A 144 3.73 -8.09 -10.11
N GLU A 145 4.88 -8.22 -9.42
CA GLU A 145 5.78 -9.37 -9.49
C GLU A 145 5.31 -10.55 -8.61
N GLY A 146 4.20 -10.38 -7.89
CA GLY A 146 3.57 -11.43 -7.11
C GLY A 146 4.20 -11.65 -5.73
N ASP A 147 4.57 -10.57 -5.03
CA ASP A 147 5.11 -10.62 -3.65
C ASP A 147 4.17 -11.25 -2.60
N GLY A 148 2.91 -11.52 -2.96
CA GLY A 148 1.90 -12.14 -2.11
C GLY A 148 1.05 -11.16 -1.30
N SER A 149 1.25 -9.84 -1.45
CA SER A 149 0.41 -8.82 -0.79
C SER A 149 -1.00 -8.77 -1.36
N VAL A 150 -1.14 -9.04 -2.66
CA VAL A 150 -2.42 -9.14 -3.37
C VAL A 150 -2.47 -10.49 -4.11
N PRO A 151 -3.45 -11.37 -3.79
CA PRO A 151 -3.63 -12.62 -4.52
C PRO A 151 -3.95 -12.38 -6.00
N GLY A 152 -3.28 -13.10 -6.91
CA GLY A 152 -3.53 -13.02 -8.36
C GLY A 152 -2.98 -11.78 -9.06
N ALA A 153 -2.10 -11.00 -8.42
CA ALA A 153 -1.56 -9.76 -8.99
C ALA A 153 -0.36 -9.95 -9.94
N LEU A 154 0.12 -11.18 -10.16
CA LEU A 154 1.25 -11.43 -11.05
C LEU A 154 0.94 -10.96 -12.48
N ASP A 155 1.81 -10.10 -13.04
CA ASP A 155 1.71 -9.53 -14.39
C ASP A 155 0.37 -8.81 -14.68
N SER A 156 -0.24 -8.25 -13.63
CA SER A 156 -1.58 -7.64 -13.68
C SER A 156 -1.58 -6.13 -13.94
N MET A 157 -0.42 -5.47 -13.95
CA MET A 157 -0.27 -4.02 -14.08
C MET A 157 0.63 -3.66 -15.27
N THR A 158 0.37 -2.51 -15.89
CA THR A 158 1.25 -1.96 -16.94
C THR A 158 2.41 -1.18 -16.34
N ASP A 159 3.50 -1.05 -17.10
CA ASP A 159 4.60 -0.16 -16.73
C ASP A 159 4.29 1.33 -16.94
N ASP A 160 3.29 1.64 -17.78
CA ASP A 160 2.73 2.99 -17.92
C ASP A 160 1.98 3.39 -16.65
N TRP A 161 2.31 4.56 -16.09
CA TRP A 161 1.67 5.06 -14.88
C TRP A 161 1.43 6.56 -14.94
N ALA A 162 0.47 7.03 -14.15
CA ALA A 162 0.11 8.43 -14.00
C ALA A 162 0.36 8.91 -12.58
N ILE A 163 0.63 10.20 -12.42
CA ILE A 163 0.67 10.86 -11.11
C ILE A 163 -0.40 11.94 -11.03
N GLY A 164 -1.08 12.04 -9.89
CA GLY A 164 -1.98 13.15 -9.64
C GLY A 164 -2.08 13.50 -8.17
N GLY A 165 -2.94 14.47 -7.85
CA GLY A 165 -3.19 14.81 -6.46
C GLY A 165 -4.30 15.85 -6.30
N HIS A 166 -4.59 16.17 -5.05
CA HIS A 166 -5.56 17.18 -4.63
C HIS A 166 -4.86 18.35 -3.92
N GLY A 167 -5.29 19.60 -4.15
CA GLY A 167 -4.77 20.77 -3.43
C GLY A 167 -3.25 20.89 -3.50
N GLN A 168 -2.55 20.91 -2.35
CA GLN A 168 -1.09 20.90 -2.33
C GLN A 168 -0.48 19.63 -2.94
N GLY A 169 -1.16 18.50 -2.87
CA GLY A 169 -0.78 17.25 -3.52
C GLY A 169 -0.78 17.35 -5.05
N ALA A 170 -1.69 18.13 -5.64
CA ALA A 170 -1.69 18.39 -7.08
C ALA A 170 -0.44 19.17 -7.52
N ALA A 171 -0.05 20.18 -6.74
CA ALA A 171 1.18 20.93 -6.97
C ALA A 171 2.43 20.04 -6.79
N ALA A 172 2.41 19.15 -5.80
CA ALA A 172 3.47 18.17 -5.59
C ALA A 172 3.57 17.18 -6.76
N ALA A 173 2.45 16.70 -7.31
CA ALA A 173 2.43 15.81 -8.47
C ALA A 173 3.12 16.44 -9.69
N LEU A 174 2.80 17.70 -9.98
CA LEU A 174 3.44 18.46 -11.06
C LEU A 174 4.95 18.63 -10.81
N LYS A 175 5.34 18.98 -9.58
CA LYS A 175 6.75 19.12 -9.19
C LYS A 175 7.50 17.79 -9.36
N VAL A 176 6.94 16.69 -8.89
CA VAL A 176 7.54 15.36 -8.99
C VAL A 176 7.74 14.95 -10.45
N ALA A 177 6.71 15.12 -11.28
CA ALA A 177 6.80 14.81 -12.71
C ALA A 177 7.89 15.63 -13.41
N GLY A 178 7.96 16.94 -13.12
CA GLY A 178 9.01 17.82 -13.67
C GLY A 178 10.43 17.51 -13.19
N GLN A 179 10.57 16.82 -12.06
CA GLN A 179 11.85 16.46 -11.44
C GLN A 179 12.19 14.96 -11.60
N TRP A 180 11.39 14.18 -12.32
CA TRP A 180 11.49 12.72 -12.34
C TRP A 180 12.88 12.19 -12.76
N THR A 181 13.53 12.88 -13.70
CA THR A 181 14.88 12.52 -14.17
C THR A 181 15.96 12.60 -13.07
N GLY A 182 15.64 13.14 -11.90
CA GLY A 182 16.53 13.25 -10.74
C GLY A 182 16.43 12.13 -9.70
N THR A 183 15.63 11.07 -9.93
CA THR A 183 15.46 9.98 -8.95
C THR A 183 16.64 9.02 -8.86
N GLY A 184 17.40 8.86 -9.96
CA GLY A 184 18.42 7.81 -10.07
C GLY A 184 17.86 6.39 -10.12
N GLN A 185 16.53 6.24 -10.18
CA GLN A 185 15.85 4.95 -10.27
C GLN A 185 15.64 4.56 -11.73
N ASN A 186 15.69 3.26 -12.02
CA ASN A 186 15.43 2.71 -13.35
C ASN A 186 13.92 2.49 -13.58
N LEU A 187 13.11 3.51 -13.29
CA LEU A 187 11.66 3.51 -13.47
C LEU A 187 11.27 4.49 -14.57
N MET A 188 10.24 4.13 -15.36
CA MET A 188 9.70 5.05 -16.35
C MET A 188 9.15 6.32 -15.70
N ALA A 189 9.28 7.45 -16.39
CA ALA A 189 8.64 8.70 -16.00
C ALA A 189 7.11 8.56 -16.07
N PRO A 190 6.35 9.36 -15.28
CA PRO A 190 4.90 9.30 -15.38
C PRO A 190 4.46 9.66 -16.80
N SER A 191 3.64 8.80 -17.40
CA SER A 191 3.08 8.99 -18.74
C SER A 191 2.01 10.08 -18.77
N SER A 192 1.43 10.44 -17.61
CA SER A 192 0.53 11.59 -17.48
C SER A 192 0.53 12.21 -16.08
N VAL A 193 0.09 13.48 -16.01
CA VAL A 193 -0.06 14.25 -14.78
C VAL A 193 -1.44 14.88 -14.74
N PHE A 194 -2.14 14.82 -13.59
CA PHE A 194 -3.41 15.52 -13.38
C PHE A 194 -3.50 16.11 -11.97
N GLY A 195 -4.45 17.02 -11.75
CA GLY A 195 -4.65 17.68 -10.45
C GLY A 195 -6.10 18.04 -10.22
N LEU A 196 -6.54 17.95 -8.97
CA LEU A 196 -7.90 18.27 -8.52
C LEU A 196 -7.85 19.36 -7.44
N GLY A 197 -8.85 20.23 -7.41
CA GLY A 197 -9.06 21.18 -6.31
C GLY A 197 -8.33 22.52 -6.42
N LEU A 198 -8.78 23.46 -5.59
CA LEU A 198 -8.12 24.72 -5.30
C LEU A 198 -7.52 24.60 -3.90
N HIS A 199 -6.27 25.04 -3.72
CA HIS A 199 -5.70 25.18 -2.37
C HIS A 199 -6.26 26.45 -1.75
N ASP A 200 -7.07 26.30 -0.71
CA ASP A 200 -7.45 27.39 0.18
C ASP A 200 -6.44 27.40 1.34
N ASP A 201 -5.70 28.50 1.48
CA ASP A 201 -4.78 28.72 2.60
C ASP A 201 -5.51 29.18 3.87
N GLY A 202 -6.84 29.27 3.82
CA GLY A 202 -7.70 29.70 4.92
C GLY A 202 -7.58 31.19 5.23
N VAL A 203 -6.89 31.96 4.39
CA VAL A 203 -6.70 33.42 4.57
C VAL A 203 -7.82 34.20 3.87
N HIS A 204 -8.50 33.57 2.90
CA HIS A 204 -9.42 34.26 2.01
C HIS A 204 -10.86 33.73 1.99
N LEU A 205 -11.15 32.64 2.72
CA LEU A 205 -12.50 32.11 2.87
C LEU A 205 -12.86 32.04 4.35
N GLU A 206 -13.69 32.98 4.82
CA GLU A 206 -14.38 32.86 6.10
C GLU A 206 -15.78 32.28 5.82
N ASP A 207 -16.10 31.14 6.42
CA ASP A 207 -17.44 30.53 6.39
C ASP A 207 -18.09 30.38 4.99
N GLY A 208 -17.27 30.17 3.95
CA GLY A 208 -17.75 29.99 2.58
C GLY A 208 -18.08 31.29 1.83
N GLU A 209 -17.73 32.45 2.39
CA GLU A 209 -17.75 33.74 1.71
C GLU A 209 -16.32 34.21 1.37
N VAL A 210 -16.20 34.93 0.25
CA VAL A 210 -14.94 35.55 -0.18
C VAL A 210 -14.63 36.72 0.76
N SER A 211 -13.47 36.71 1.41
CA SER A 211 -13.09 37.78 2.34
C SER A 211 -12.96 39.13 1.62
N GLU A 212 -13.20 40.25 2.34
CA GLU A 212 -13.03 41.59 1.76
C GLU A 212 -11.59 41.82 1.24
N ASP A 213 -10.61 41.13 1.81
CA ASP A 213 -9.22 41.15 1.36
C ASP A 213 -9.03 40.54 -0.04
N ALA A 214 -9.82 39.51 -0.39
CA ALA A 214 -9.80 38.91 -1.72
C ALA A 214 -10.46 39.81 -2.77
N LEU A 215 -11.43 40.64 -2.39
CA LEU A 215 -12.03 41.66 -3.28
C LEU A 215 -11.05 42.81 -3.58
N GLY A 216 -10.11 43.10 -2.66
CA GLY A 216 -9.06 44.11 -2.85
C GLY A 216 -7.91 43.70 -3.78
N LEU A 217 -7.79 42.41 -4.11
CA LEU A 217 -6.77 41.90 -5.05
C LEU A 217 -7.19 42.01 -6.53
N VAL A 218 -8.46 42.32 -6.80
CA VAL A 218 -9.04 42.41 -8.15
C VAL A 218 -9.43 43.86 -8.54
N SER A 219 -9.17 44.84 -7.66
CA SER A 219 -9.35 46.28 -7.89
C SER A 219 -8.02 47.00 -8.10
#